data_AF-A0A8K1FLD9-F1
#
_entry.id   AF-A0A8K1FLD9-F1
#
_cell.length_a   1.000
_cell.length_b   1.000
_cell.length_c   1.000
_cell.angle_alpha   90.00
_cell.angle_beta   90.00
_cell.angle_gamma   90.00
#
_symmetry.space_group_name_H-M   'P 1'
#
loop_
_entity.id
_entity.type
_entity.pdbx_description
1 polymer ?
#
loop_
_entity_poly.entity_id
_entity_poly.type
_entity_poly.pdbx_seq_one_letter_code
_entity_poly.pdbx_strand_id
1 'polypeptide(L)'
;MKLQQIVYRDLLTAARDLDRNAAFRALISSNMLIRPVSGEYNRTQLPHVEEFNRVLLTYLGNRSYYLPSRERKSAQELVREKFRQESPTKHSMDTAFVALKALNDRVSYAMEIGVLENRLGKASKKTTGKKSPKKIIRDLNDAQSAREASEQMSSRVTNVRLADTLSSGIFLLSHPMLNGIFNRSVIVLTEHTSKGTKGFIVNRPTNTPLMKVFKVHPRIMRAFGSSKVRKGGPLRTEHAEILHSREEFGGERVITGNFRSPTEESLFVGVDLETAAKAVEKEEAKQTDVMFINGISSWIPGQLESEMQRGTWVAVKAPLSFAVNPEKDLWSELMGHLGGEYEAFSRMPVIHEEEFDEEDDFFDDDDEGDFEERS
;
A
#
# COMPACT_ATOMS: atom_id res chain seq x y z
N MET A 1 -17.47 -21.30 -37.15
CA MET A 1 -16.29 -20.49 -37.53
C MET A 1 -16.41 -19.01 -37.14
N LYS A 2 -17.52 -18.30 -37.44
CA LYS A 2 -17.66 -16.85 -37.14
C LYS A 2 -17.60 -16.49 -35.64
N LEU A 3 -18.29 -17.24 -34.76
CA LEU A 3 -18.35 -16.92 -33.33
C LEU A 3 -16.98 -17.02 -32.63
N GLN A 4 -16.22 -18.07 -32.91
CA GLN A 4 -14.89 -18.27 -32.32
C GLN A 4 -13.91 -17.15 -32.68
N GLN A 5 -13.92 -16.70 -33.94
CA GLN A 5 -13.09 -15.58 -34.38
C GLN A 5 -13.48 -14.28 -33.69
N ILE A 6 -14.77 -14.06 -33.44
CA ILE A 6 -15.28 -12.89 -32.71
C ILE A 6 -14.81 -12.93 -31.26
N VAL A 7 -15.08 -14.01 -30.53
CA VAL A 7 -14.70 -14.16 -29.11
C VAL A 7 -13.19 -14.02 -28.93
N TYR A 8 -12.40 -14.65 -29.80
CA TYR A 8 -10.95 -14.53 -29.78
C TYR A 8 -10.48 -13.08 -30.00
N ARG A 9 -11.05 -12.37 -30.97
CA ARG A 9 -10.71 -10.97 -31.26
C ARG A 9 -11.06 -10.05 -30.09
N ASP A 10 -12.22 -10.27 -29.48
CA ASP A 10 -12.70 -9.45 -28.37
C ASP A 10 -11.86 -9.71 -27.11
N LEU A 11 -11.52 -10.96 -26.81
CA LEU A 11 -10.59 -11.32 -25.73
C LEU A 11 -9.19 -10.74 -25.94
N LEU A 12 -8.66 -10.79 -27.17
CA LEU A 12 -7.38 -10.14 -27.50
C LEU A 12 -7.42 -8.61 -27.33
N THR A 13 -8.58 -8.00 -27.57
CA THR A 13 -8.77 -6.57 -27.38
C THR A 13 -8.74 -6.23 -25.88
N ALA A 14 -9.49 -6.97 -25.06
CA ALA A 14 -9.46 -6.83 -23.61
C ALA A 14 -8.04 -7.06 -23.04
N ALA A 15 -7.35 -8.12 -23.50
CA ALA A 15 -5.97 -8.39 -23.10
C ALA A 15 -5.00 -7.26 -23.50
N ARG A 16 -5.18 -6.64 -24.66
CA ARG A 16 -4.41 -5.45 -25.08
C ARG A 16 -4.57 -4.29 -24.11
N ASP A 17 -5.79 -4.06 -23.67
CA ASP A 17 -6.13 -2.94 -22.80
C ASP A 17 -5.51 -3.16 -21.41
N LEU A 18 -5.54 -4.40 -20.93
CA LEU A 18 -4.83 -4.84 -19.75
C LEU A 18 -3.30 -4.64 -19.87
N ASP A 19 -2.70 -5.07 -20.97
CA ASP A 19 -1.25 -4.92 -21.21
C ASP A 19 -0.80 -3.46 -21.40
N ARG A 20 -1.71 -2.53 -21.74
CA ARG A 20 -1.39 -1.11 -21.91
C ARG A 20 -1.45 -0.29 -20.62
N ASN A 21 -2.24 -0.71 -19.64
CA ASN A 21 -2.47 0.07 -18.43
C ASN A 21 -2.00 -0.68 -17.17
N ALA A 22 -0.87 -0.26 -16.61
CA ALA A 22 -0.31 -0.85 -15.39
C ALA A 22 -1.25 -0.72 -14.18
N ALA A 23 -1.91 0.44 -14.00
CA ALA A 23 -2.90 0.60 -12.93
C ALA A 23 -4.07 -0.37 -13.07
N PHE A 24 -4.50 -0.68 -14.30
CA PHE A 24 -5.51 -1.71 -14.53
C PHE A 24 -5.00 -3.11 -14.19
N ARG A 25 -3.72 -3.42 -14.49
CA ARG A 25 -3.10 -4.70 -14.09
C ARG A 25 -3.06 -4.89 -12.57
N ALA A 26 -2.85 -3.82 -11.81
CA ALA A 26 -2.89 -3.88 -10.35
C ALA A 26 -4.26 -4.31 -9.79
N LEU A 27 -5.35 -4.14 -10.55
CA LEU A 27 -6.69 -4.62 -10.15
C LEU A 27 -6.88 -6.13 -10.38
N ILE A 28 -5.98 -6.77 -11.13
CA ILE A 28 -6.03 -8.21 -11.36
C ILE A 28 -5.42 -8.90 -10.15
N SER A 29 -6.21 -9.78 -9.54
CA SER A 29 -5.78 -10.57 -8.39
C SER A 29 -6.43 -11.95 -8.41
N SER A 30 -6.00 -12.82 -7.50
CA SER A 30 -6.58 -14.14 -7.30
C SER A 30 -8.05 -14.10 -6.84
N ASN A 31 -8.58 -12.94 -6.44
CA ASN A 31 -10.02 -12.81 -6.15
C ASN A 31 -10.91 -12.97 -7.39
N MET A 32 -10.34 -12.85 -8.60
CA MET A 32 -11.03 -13.09 -9.85
C MET A 32 -11.23 -14.59 -10.13
N LEU A 33 -10.62 -15.47 -9.34
CA LEU A 33 -10.83 -16.91 -9.44
C LEU A 33 -12.32 -17.19 -9.23
N ILE A 34 -12.99 -17.64 -10.28
CA ILE A 34 -14.42 -17.94 -10.21
C ILE A 34 -14.58 -19.21 -9.38
N ARG A 35 -15.25 -19.07 -8.24
CA ARG A 35 -15.73 -20.22 -7.47
C ARG A 35 -16.97 -20.77 -8.17
N PRO A 36 -17.08 -22.10 -8.36
CA PRO A 36 -18.22 -22.67 -9.06
C PRO A 36 -19.53 -22.32 -8.35
N VAL A 37 -20.52 -21.92 -9.14
CA VAL A 37 -21.87 -21.56 -8.67
C VAL A 37 -22.62 -22.84 -8.34
N SER A 38 -22.35 -23.42 -7.17
CA SER A 38 -23.26 -24.31 -6.44
C SER A 38 -22.62 -24.74 -5.12
N GLY A 39 -23.19 -24.26 -4.00
CA GLY A 39 -22.77 -24.55 -2.63
C GLY A 39 -23.07 -25.96 -2.14
N GLU A 40 -22.93 -26.98 -2.97
CA GLU A 40 -23.03 -28.38 -2.56
C GLU A 40 -21.73 -29.11 -2.91
N TYR A 41 -21.02 -29.54 -1.86
CA TYR A 41 -19.83 -30.37 -1.90
C TYR A 41 -20.16 -31.72 -2.56
N ASN A 42 -20.18 -31.80 -3.91
CA ASN A 42 -19.87 -33.04 -4.65
C ASN A 42 -19.89 -33.01 -6.20
N ARG A 43 -19.81 -31.86 -6.89
CA ARG A 43 -19.75 -31.87 -8.37
C ARG A 43 -18.42 -31.36 -8.89
N THR A 44 -17.81 -32.21 -9.72
CA THR A 44 -16.61 -32.00 -10.53
C THR A 44 -16.47 -30.54 -10.95
N GLN A 45 -15.36 -29.90 -10.61
CA GLN A 45 -15.05 -28.54 -11.04
C GLN A 45 -15.17 -28.47 -12.58
N LEU A 46 -15.83 -27.43 -13.08
CA LEU A 46 -16.03 -27.27 -14.52
C LEU A 46 -14.65 -27.08 -15.19
N PRO A 47 -14.26 -27.91 -16.17
CA PRO A 47 -12.89 -27.89 -16.71
C PRO A 47 -12.46 -26.53 -17.26
N HIS A 48 -13.40 -25.75 -17.81
CA HIS A 48 -13.12 -24.43 -18.36
C HIS A 48 -12.84 -23.36 -17.29
N VAL A 49 -13.40 -23.52 -16.09
CA VAL A 49 -13.14 -22.64 -14.93
C VAL A 49 -11.77 -22.95 -14.33
N GLU A 50 -11.43 -24.22 -14.20
CA GLU A 50 -10.08 -24.64 -13.77
C GLU A 50 -9.00 -24.11 -14.72
N GLU A 51 -9.25 -24.18 -16.02
CA GLU A 51 -8.30 -23.69 -17.02
C GLU A 51 -8.17 -22.15 -16.97
N PHE A 52 -9.26 -21.41 -16.79
CA PHE A 52 -9.20 -19.98 -16.54
C PHE A 52 -8.36 -19.65 -15.30
N ASN A 53 -8.61 -20.37 -14.19
CA ASN A 53 -7.87 -20.19 -12.94
C ASN A 53 -6.37 -20.46 -13.12
N ARG A 54 -6.00 -21.49 -13.89
CA ARG A 54 -4.60 -21.81 -14.23
C ARG A 54 -3.94 -20.72 -15.07
N VAL A 55 -4.64 -20.19 -16.08
CA VAL A 55 -4.14 -19.08 -16.90
C VAL A 55 -3.97 -17.81 -16.07
N LEU A 56 -4.94 -17.50 -15.20
CA LEU A 56 -4.87 -16.35 -14.30
C LEU A 56 -3.70 -16.46 -13.32
N LEU A 57 -3.49 -17.62 -12.69
CA LEU A 57 -2.35 -17.85 -11.81
C LEU A 57 -1.01 -17.72 -12.56
N THR A 58 -0.95 -18.22 -13.81
CA THR A 58 0.23 -18.06 -14.66
C THR A 58 0.50 -16.57 -14.93
N TYR A 59 -0.54 -15.81 -15.28
CA TYR A 59 -0.45 -14.36 -15.46
C TYR A 59 -0.02 -13.63 -14.18
N LEU A 60 -0.50 -14.05 -13.01
CA LEU A 60 -0.09 -13.48 -11.73
C LEU A 60 1.31 -13.93 -11.28
N GLY A 61 1.95 -14.87 -11.99
CA GLY A 61 3.23 -15.48 -11.56
C GLY A 61 3.10 -16.28 -10.27
N ASN A 62 2.00 -17.00 -10.11
CA ASN A 62 1.62 -17.76 -8.92
C ASN A 62 1.48 -16.91 -7.64
N ARG A 63 0.98 -15.67 -7.81
CA ARG A 63 0.78 -14.69 -6.73
C ARG A 63 -0.71 -14.39 -6.54
N SER A 64 -1.04 -13.78 -5.41
CA SER A 64 -2.38 -13.23 -5.17
C SER A 64 -2.59 -11.92 -5.91
N TYR A 65 -1.56 -11.06 -5.96
CA TYR A 65 -1.63 -9.76 -6.62
C TYR A 65 -0.67 -9.66 -7.80
N TYR A 66 -1.04 -8.87 -8.80
CA TYR A 66 -0.15 -8.53 -9.88
C TYR A 66 0.97 -7.60 -9.39
N LEU A 67 2.22 -8.05 -9.51
CA LEU A 67 3.40 -7.19 -9.39
C LEU A 67 4.24 -7.20 -10.67
N PRO A 68 4.89 -6.08 -11.05
CA PRO A 68 5.76 -6.01 -12.22
C PRO A 68 6.87 -7.07 -12.17
N SER A 69 7.11 -7.75 -13.30
CA SER A 69 8.19 -8.73 -13.44
C SER A 69 8.66 -8.82 -14.89
N ARG A 70 9.98 -8.92 -15.10
CA ARG A 70 10.60 -8.99 -16.45
C ARG A 70 10.37 -10.33 -17.15
N GLU A 71 10.13 -11.39 -16.40
CA GLU A 71 10.04 -12.76 -16.93
C GLU A 71 8.60 -13.18 -17.28
N ARG A 72 7.63 -12.28 -17.07
CA ARG A 72 6.22 -12.59 -17.19
C ARG A 72 5.71 -12.34 -18.62
N LYS A 73 4.98 -13.32 -19.15
CA LYS A 73 4.24 -13.19 -20.41
C LYS A 73 3.13 -12.15 -20.29
N SER A 74 2.92 -11.38 -21.34
CA SER A 74 1.78 -10.46 -21.47
C SER A 74 0.46 -11.24 -21.55
N ALA A 75 -0.65 -10.58 -21.20
CA ALA A 75 -1.98 -11.18 -21.32
C ALA A 75 -2.28 -11.59 -22.78
N GLN A 76 -1.86 -10.78 -23.75
CA GLN A 76 -1.98 -11.12 -25.16
C GLN A 76 -1.23 -12.39 -25.57
N GLU A 77 -0.01 -12.59 -25.07
CA GLU A 77 0.77 -13.79 -25.36
C GLU A 77 0.09 -15.03 -24.81
N LEU A 78 -0.44 -14.97 -23.58
CA LEU A 78 -1.19 -16.07 -22.97
C LEU A 78 -2.44 -16.42 -23.78
N VAL A 79 -3.21 -15.41 -24.22
CA VAL A 79 -4.39 -15.62 -25.07
C VAL A 79 -4.00 -16.27 -26.40
N ARG A 80 -2.95 -15.77 -27.07
CA ARG A 80 -2.47 -16.33 -28.34
C ARG A 80 -1.99 -17.77 -28.20
N GLU A 81 -1.25 -18.07 -27.14
CA GLU A 81 -0.72 -19.40 -26.86
C GLU A 81 -1.86 -20.40 -26.65
N LYS A 82 -2.84 -20.05 -25.80
CA LYS A 82 -3.99 -20.91 -25.52
C LYS A 82 -4.82 -21.21 -26.76
N PHE A 83 -5.08 -20.21 -27.59
CA PHE A 83 -5.82 -20.41 -28.84
C PHE A 83 -5.03 -21.07 -29.98
N ARG A 84 -3.69 -21.16 -29.88
CA ARG A 84 -2.84 -21.89 -30.84
C ARG A 84 -2.68 -23.38 -30.51
N GLN A 85 -2.65 -23.74 -29.22
CA GLN A 85 -2.34 -25.09 -28.76
C GLN A 85 -3.51 -26.08 -28.89
N GLU A 86 -4.75 -25.60 -29.06
CA GLU A 86 -5.93 -26.46 -29.09
C GLU A 86 -6.56 -26.53 -30.49
N SER A 87 -6.69 -27.74 -31.05
CA SER A 87 -7.79 -28.02 -31.97
C SER A 87 -9.08 -27.71 -31.21
N PRO A 88 -9.96 -26.82 -31.71
CA PRO A 88 -10.97 -26.17 -30.89
C PRO A 88 -12.02 -27.16 -30.42
N THR A 89 -11.86 -27.66 -29.20
CA THR A 89 -12.92 -28.37 -28.49
C THR A 89 -13.86 -27.35 -27.86
N LYS A 90 -15.08 -27.76 -27.53
CA LYS A 90 -16.11 -26.95 -26.86
C LYS A 90 -15.56 -26.20 -25.62
N HIS A 91 -14.60 -26.79 -24.91
CA HIS A 91 -14.00 -26.24 -23.69
C HIS A 91 -13.18 -24.96 -23.89
N SER A 92 -12.48 -24.82 -25.02
CA SER A 92 -11.67 -23.62 -25.35
C SER A 92 -12.50 -22.33 -25.40
N MET A 93 -13.70 -22.45 -25.96
CA MET A 93 -14.66 -21.36 -26.08
C MET A 93 -15.27 -21.00 -24.72
N ASP A 94 -15.61 -22.00 -23.92
CA ASP A 94 -16.17 -21.80 -22.59
C ASP A 94 -15.16 -21.08 -21.69
N THR A 95 -13.87 -21.46 -21.72
CA THR A 95 -12.81 -20.74 -20.99
C THR A 95 -12.67 -19.30 -21.45
N ALA A 96 -12.76 -19.05 -22.77
CA ALA A 96 -12.68 -17.71 -23.31
C ALA A 96 -13.86 -16.82 -22.89
N PHE A 97 -15.08 -17.37 -22.83
CA PHE A 97 -16.25 -16.65 -22.31
C PHE A 97 -16.10 -16.32 -20.83
N VAL A 98 -15.62 -17.27 -20.02
CA VAL A 98 -15.32 -17.05 -18.61
C VAL A 98 -14.28 -15.94 -18.42
N ALA A 99 -13.18 -15.99 -19.18
CA ALA A 99 -12.14 -14.96 -19.14
C ALA A 99 -12.67 -13.59 -19.57
N LEU A 100 -13.44 -13.53 -20.67
CA LEU A 100 -14.02 -12.29 -21.17
C LEU A 100 -14.99 -11.66 -20.18
N LYS A 101 -15.86 -12.49 -19.55
CA LYS A 101 -16.76 -12.02 -18.49
C LYS A 101 -15.97 -11.44 -17.31
N ALA A 102 -15.01 -12.19 -16.77
CA ALA A 102 -14.20 -11.74 -15.63
C ALA A 102 -13.43 -10.43 -15.94
N LEU A 103 -12.88 -10.31 -17.15
CA LEU A 103 -12.20 -9.09 -17.58
C LEU A 103 -13.16 -7.91 -17.77
N ASN A 104 -14.33 -8.12 -18.36
CA ASN A 104 -15.33 -7.06 -18.52
C ASN A 104 -15.85 -6.57 -17.17
N ASP A 105 -16.10 -7.48 -16.22
CA ASP A 105 -16.49 -7.15 -14.85
C ASP A 105 -15.41 -6.24 -14.19
N ARG A 106 -14.12 -6.55 -14.41
CA ARG A 106 -13.02 -5.71 -13.91
C ARG A 106 -12.82 -4.41 -14.67
N VAL A 107 -13.07 -4.37 -15.96
CA VAL A 107 -13.04 -3.13 -16.75
C VAL A 107 -14.12 -2.17 -16.23
N SER A 108 -15.32 -2.68 -15.94
CA SER A 108 -16.40 -1.89 -15.35
C SER A 108 -16.00 -1.33 -13.98
N TYR A 109 -15.48 -2.18 -13.10
CA TYR A 109 -14.97 -1.75 -11.79
C TYR A 109 -13.86 -0.70 -11.92
N ALA A 110 -12.91 -0.89 -12.85
CA ALA A 110 -11.83 0.06 -13.09
C ALA A 110 -12.31 1.44 -13.55
N MET A 111 -13.40 1.50 -14.32
CA MET A 111 -14.03 2.76 -14.72
C MET A 111 -14.75 3.44 -13.54
N GLU A 112 -15.44 2.65 -12.72
CA GLU A 112 -16.14 3.15 -11.52
C GLU A 112 -15.18 3.83 -10.54
N ILE A 113 -14.04 3.20 -10.25
CA ILE A 113 -13.05 3.77 -9.33
C ILE A 113 -12.13 4.81 -9.99
N GLY A 114 -12.31 5.12 -11.28
CA GLY A 114 -11.53 6.15 -11.99
C GLY A 114 -10.11 5.73 -12.39
N VAL A 115 -9.78 4.43 -12.41
CA VAL A 115 -8.50 3.91 -12.92
C VAL A 115 -8.46 3.91 -14.46
N LEU A 116 -9.61 3.68 -15.11
CA LEU A 116 -9.76 3.78 -16.56
C LEU A 116 -10.68 4.95 -16.93
N GLU A 117 -10.26 5.72 -17.94
CA GLU A 117 -11.13 6.74 -18.53
C GLU A 117 -12.29 6.07 -19.30
N ASN A 118 -13.49 6.64 -19.17
CA ASN A 118 -14.66 6.22 -19.93
C ASN A 118 -14.38 6.28 -21.44
N ARG A 119 -14.45 5.14 -22.12
CA ARG A 119 -14.22 5.04 -23.57
C ARG A 119 -15.20 5.87 -24.41
N LEU A 120 -16.33 6.28 -23.83
CA LEU A 120 -17.41 7.03 -24.47
C LEU A 120 -17.49 8.52 -24.05
N GLY A 121 -16.42 9.11 -23.52
CA GLY A 121 -16.48 10.43 -22.88
C GLY A 121 -15.41 11.45 -23.28
N LYS A 122 -14.90 11.47 -24.52
CA LYS A 122 -14.07 12.59 -25.00
C LYS A 122 -14.94 13.75 -25.48
N ALA A 123 -15.52 14.51 -24.56
CA ALA A 123 -15.91 15.91 -24.77
C ALA A 123 -16.45 16.54 -23.46
N SER A 124 -15.64 17.35 -22.76
CA SER A 124 -16.09 18.67 -22.27
C SER A 124 -14.95 19.51 -21.67
N LYS A 125 -14.61 20.58 -22.39
CA LYS A 125 -14.29 21.96 -21.95
C LYS A 125 -13.12 22.20 -20.98
N LYS A 126 -11.98 22.53 -21.59
CA LYS A 126 -11.06 23.56 -21.08
C LYS A 126 -11.81 24.90 -20.93
N THR A 127 -11.88 25.44 -19.72
CA THR A 127 -12.18 26.86 -19.46
C THR A 127 -10.88 27.58 -19.10
N THR A 128 -10.35 28.33 -20.06
CA THR A 128 -9.20 29.21 -19.85
C THR A 128 -9.67 30.55 -19.27
N GLY A 129 -9.57 30.70 -17.95
CA GLY A 129 -9.68 31.99 -17.27
C GLY A 129 -8.34 32.73 -17.28
N LYS A 130 -8.30 33.94 -17.85
CA LYS A 130 -7.13 34.84 -17.79
C LYS A 130 -6.87 35.23 -16.32
N LYS A 131 -5.76 34.74 -15.73
CA LYS A 131 -5.29 35.17 -14.40
C LYS A 131 -4.60 36.54 -14.47
N SER A 132 -4.80 37.35 -13.44
CA SER A 132 -4.26 38.71 -13.31
C SER A 132 -2.76 38.74 -12.95
N PRO A 133 -2.00 39.78 -13.34
CA PRO A 133 -0.52 39.82 -13.23
C PRO A 133 0.04 39.64 -11.81
N LYS A 134 -0.66 40.12 -10.78
CA LYS A 134 -0.24 39.96 -9.37
C LYS A 134 -0.34 38.51 -8.88
N LYS A 135 -1.27 37.71 -9.43
CA LYS A 135 -1.41 36.28 -9.13
C LYS A 135 -0.32 35.46 -9.83
N ILE A 136 0.09 35.89 -11.02
CA ILE A 136 1.19 35.27 -11.79
C ILE A 136 2.51 35.38 -11.04
N ILE A 137 2.84 36.54 -10.45
CA ILE A 137 4.10 36.74 -9.72
C ILE A 137 4.15 35.91 -8.42
N ARG A 138 3.01 35.79 -7.72
CA ARG A 138 2.92 34.92 -6.52
C ARG A 138 3.00 33.44 -6.89
N ASP A 139 2.25 33.01 -7.92
CA ASP A 139 2.30 31.64 -8.45
C ASP A 139 3.72 31.28 -8.96
N LEU A 140 4.49 32.26 -9.48
CA LEU A 140 5.88 32.08 -9.90
C LEU A 140 6.85 31.90 -8.72
N ASN A 141 6.74 32.72 -7.67
CA ASN A 141 7.59 32.57 -6.46
C ASN A 141 7.26 31.29 -5.68
N ASP A 142 5.98 30.90 -5.61
CA ASP A 142 5.53 29.65 -5.00
C ASP A 142 6.01 28.45 -5.85
N ALA A 143 5.96 28.55 -7.19
CA ALA A 143 6.48 27.53 -8.09
C ALA A 143 8.01 27.43 -8.09
N GLN A 144 8.72 28.54 -7.87
CA GLN A 144 10.17 28.58 -7.77
C GLN A 144 10.64 28.01 -6.43
N SER A 145 9.95 28.32 -5.33
CA SER A 145 10.18 27.68 -4.02
C SER A 145 9.83 26.19 -4.05
N ALA A 146 8.75 25.79 -4.74
CA ALA A 146 8.40 24.39 -4.94
C ALA A 146 9.37 23.66 -5.87
N ARG A 147 9.97 24.36 -6.85
CA ARG A 147 11.02 23.81 -7.73
C ARG A 147 12.35 23.67 -7.00
N GLU A 148 12.75 24.65 -6.21
CA GLU A 148 13.96 24.57 -5.38
C GLU A 148 13.80 23.50 -4.29
N ALA A 149 12.61 23.41 -3.67
CA ALA A 149 12.26 22.30 -2.79
C ALA A 149 12.25 20.96 -3.55
N SER A 150 11.69 20.90 -4.76
CA SER A 150 11.67 19.70 -5.63
C SER A 150 13.04 19.33 -6.20
N GLU A 151 13.97 20.27 -6.39
CA GLU A 151 15.35 20.04 -6.85
C GLU A 151 16.24 19.62 -5.69
N GLN A 152 16.09 20.25 -4.52
CA GLN A 152 16.67 19.76 -3.27
C GLN A 152 16.07 18.38 -2.89
N MET A 153 14.79 18.13 -3.18
CA MET A 153 14.13 16.81 -3.04
C MET A 153 14.72 15.81 -4.02
N SER A 154 14.77 16.15 -5.32
CA SER A 154 15.31 15.28 -6.37
C SER A 154 16.77 14.90 -6.11
N SER A 155 17.51 15.71 -5.34
CA SER A 155 18.88 15.40 -4.91
C SER A 155 18.97 14.46 -3.69
N ARG A 156 17.92 14.39 -2.83
CA ARG A 156 17.84 13.48 -1.67
C ARG A 156 17.25 12.11 -2.01
N VAL A 157 16.41 12.01 -3.04
CA VAL A 157 15.64 10.79 -3.38
C VAL A 157 16.32 9.90 -4.43
N THR A 158 17.62 10.07 -4.71
CA THR A 158 18.34 9.28 -5.74
C THR A 158 18.59 7.81 -5.38
N ASN A 159 18.22 7.37 -4.17
CA ASN A 159 18.61 6.06 -3.62
C ASN A 159 17.44 5.08 -3.39
N VAL A 160 16.25 5.33 -3.94
CA VAL A 160 15.13 4.38 -3.84
C VAL A 160 15.29 3.26 -4.88
N ARG A 161 15.40 2.01 -4.44
CA ARG A 161 15.55 0.83 -5.31
C ARG A 161 14.86 -0.38 -4.72
N LEU A 162 14.48 -1.35 -5.56
CA LEU A 162 14.00 -2.64 -5.07
C LEU A 162 15.07 -3.33 -4.22
N ALA A 163 14.64 -4.03 -3.18
CA ALA A 163 15.50 -4.83 -2.34
C ALA A 163 15.51 -6.29 -2.81
N ASP A 164 16.71 -6.85 -3.00
CA ASP A 164 16.88 -8.25 -3.39
C ASP A 164 16.66 -9.22 -2.21
N THR A 165 16.92 -8.75 -0.99
CA THR A 165 16.85 -9.53 0.25
C THR A 165 16.16 -8.74 1.35
N LEU A 166 15.43 -9.45 2.22
CA LEU A 166 14.86 -8.87 3.44
C LEU A 166 15.94 -8.72 4.52
N SER A 167 15.94 -7.59 5.20
CA SER A 167 16.78 -7.31 6.36
C SER A 167 16.19 -6.12 7.13
N SER A 168 16.65 -5.90 8.36
CA SER A 168 16.38 -4.65 9.07
C SER A 168 16.82 -3.42 8.24
N GLY A 169 16.08 -2.33 8.38
CA GLY A 169 16.18 -1.08 7.63
C GLY A 169 15.44 -1.08 6.29
N ILE A 170 15.02 -2.23 5.75
CA ILE A 170 14.22 -2.29 4.51
C ILE A 170 12.84 -1.69 4.74
N PHE A 171 12.33 -0.99 3.73
CA PHE A 171 10.96 -0.52 3.69
C PHE A 171 10.08 -1.50 2.91
N LEU A 172 8.88 -1.79 3.41
CA LEU A 172 7.84 -2.52 2.69
C LEU A 172 6.78 -1.52 2.23
N LEU A 173 6.50 -1.51 0.94
CA LEU A 173 5.40 -0.76 0.35
C LEU A 173 4.25 -1.72 0.10
N SER A 174 3.07 -1.43 0.63
CA SER A 174 1.88 -2.24 0.38
C SER A 174 1.49 -2.22 -1.10
N HIS A 175 0.99 -3.34 -1.62
CA HIS A 175 0.26 -3.35 -2.87
C HIS A 175 -0.94 -2.36 -2.82
N PRO A 176 -1.25 -1.61 -3.90
CA PRO A 176 -2.30 -0.57 -3.88
C PRO A 176 -3.70 -1.08 -3.51
N MET A 177 -3.97 -2.38 -3.72
CA MET A 177 -5.26 -3.03 -3.43
C MET A 177 -5.37 -3.59 -2.00
N LEU A 178 -4.36 -3.43 -1.13
CA LEU A 178 -4.54 -3.77 0.28
C LEU A 178 -5.51 -2.79 0.94
N ASN A 179 -6.31 -3.29 1.87
CA ASN A 179 -7.31 -2.53 2.62
C ASN A 179 -6.91 -2.35 4.09
N GLY A 180 -7.80 -1.72 4.87
CA GLY A 180 -7.61 -1.45 6.29
C GLY A 180 -6.35 -0.65 6.62
N ILE A 181 -5.72 -0.99 7.75
CA ILE A 181 -4.53 -0.28 8.25
C ILE A 181 -3.33 -0.31 7.28
N PHE A 182 -3.25 -1.34 6.43
CA PHE A 182 -2.14 -1.56 5.52
C PHE A 182 -2.33 -0.95 4.13
N ASN A 183 -3.50 -0.40 3.80
CA ASN A 183 -3.70 0.33 2.57
C ASN A 183 -2.62 1.41 2.42
N ARG A 184 -1.92 1.48 1.28
CA ARG A 184 -0.84 2.45 1.03
C ARG A 184 0.12 2.67 2.21
N SER A 185 0.41 1.62 2.95
CA SER A 185 1.30 1.69 4.11
C SER A 185 2.75 1.57 3.66
N VAL A 186 3.60 2.31 4.36
CA VAL A 186 5.05 2.19 4.30
C VAL A 186 5.51 1.70 5.65
N ILE A 187 6.09 0.50 5.67
CA ILE A 187 6.57 -0.13 6.90
C ILE A 187 8.10 -0.16 6.87
N VAL A 188 8.76 0.37 7.89
CA VAL A 188 10.20 0.13 8.08
C VAL A 188 10.39 -1.12 8.92
N LEU A 189 11.20 -2.07 8.44
CA LEU A 189 11.61 -3.24 9.21
C LEU A 189 12.69 -2.83 10.20
N THR A 190 12.46 -3.03 11.49
CA THR A 190 13.44 -2.72 12.54
C THR A 190 14.16 -3.97 13.01
N GLU A 191 13.47 -5.11 12.99
CA GLU A 191 14.02 -6.42 13.32
C GLU A 191 13.64 -7.42 12.22
N HIS A 192 14.62 -8.13 11.65
CA HIS A 192 14.39 -9.27 10.77
C HIS A 192 15.36 -10.39 11.13
N THR A 193 14.88 -11.37 11.88
CA THR A 193 15.68 -12.49 12.38
C THR A 193 15.00 -13.83 12.10
N SER A 194 15.68 -14.94 12.38
CA SER A 194 15.08 -16.28 12.27
C SER A 194 13.90 -16.51 13.21
N LYS A 195 13.73 -15.66 14.24
CA LYS A 195 12.63 -15.73 15.21
C LYS A 195 11.39 -14.95 14.76
N GLY A 196 11.50 -14.14 13.72
CA GLY A 196 10.40 -13.35 13.18
C GLY A 196 10.86 -12.00 12.67
N THR A 197 9.89 -11.24 12.18
CA THR A 197 10.12 -9.87 11.68
C THR A 197 9.24 -8.89 12.44
N LYS A 198 9.78 -7.71 12.72
CA LYS A 198 9.05 -6.59 13.29
C LYS A 198 9.32 -5.32 12.50
N GLY A 199 8.30 -4.47 12.42
CA GLY A 199 8.39 -3.18 11.81
C GLY A 199 7.25 -2.25 12.20
N PHE A 200 7.35 -1.02 11.74
CA PHE A 200 6.39 0.02 12.05
C PHE A 200 5.90 0.69 10.78
N ILE A 201 4.59 0.87 10.66
CA ILE A 201 3.99 1.75 9.67
C ILE A 201 4.38 3.19 10.03
N VAL A 202 5.07 3.89 9.14
CA VAL A 202 5.59 5.25 9.39
C VAL A 202 4.71 6.35 8.81
N ASN A 203 3.95 6.06 7.75
CA ASN A 203 3.19 7.06 7.01
C ASN A 203 1.70 7.17 7.41
N ARG A 204 1.33 6.75 8.63
CA ARG A 204 -0.05 6.81 9.14
C ARG A 204 -0.18 7.70 10.38
N PRO A 205 -0.13 9.04 10.22
CA PRO A 205 -0.33 9.96 11.34
C PRO A 205 -1.77 9.90 11.84
N THR A 206 -1.95 9.99 13.16
CA THR A 206 -3.26 10.22 13.76
C THR A 206 -3.51 11.70 14.00
N ASN A 207 -4.78 12.07 14.18
CA ASN A 207 -5.17 13.41 14.61
C ASN A 207 -5.02 13.61 16.14
N THR A 208 -4.56 12.58 16.85
CA THR A 208 -4.45 12.59 18.31
C THR A 208 -3.01 12.91 18.72
N PRO A 209 -2.77 14.02 19.44
CA PRO A 209 -1.44 14.36 19.93
C PRO A 209 -1.02 13.43 21.07
N LEU A 210 0.30 13.31 21.30
CA LEU A 210 0.89 12.44 22.31
C LEU A 210 0.22 12.58 23.68
N MET A 211 -0.04 13.83 24.09
CA MET A 211 -0.65 14.17 25.38
C MET A 211 -2.02 13.54 25.65
N LYS A 212 -2.75 13.16 24.60
CA LYS A 212 -4.07 12.53 24.70
C LYS A 212 -4.01 11.00 24.62
N VAL A 213 -2.92 10.44 24.09
CA VAL A 213 -2.78 8.99 23.89
C VAL A 213 -2.08 8.34 25.09
N PHE A 214 -1.02 8.97 25.60
CA PHE A 214 -0.18 8.40 26.64
C PHE A 214 -0.06 9.34 27.84
N LYS A 215 -0.09 8.78 29.05
CA LYS A 215 0.23 9.50 30.28
C LYS A 215 1.75 9.57 30.41
N VAL A 216 2.33 10.74 30.14
CA VAL A 216 3.78 10.95 30.23
C VAL A 216 4.13 12.07 31.21
N HIS A 217 5.37 12.06 31.71
CA HIS A 217 5.86 13.02 32.70
C HIS A 217 5.73 14.48 32.18
N PRO A 218 5.42 15.48 33.03
CA PRO A 218 5.17 16.87 32.59
C PRO A 218 6.27 17.50 31.75
N ARG A 219 7.54 17.13 31.99
CA ARG A 219 8.68 17.58 31.16
C ARG A 219 8.55 17.09 29.72
N ILE A 220 8.27 15.80 29.55
CA ILE A 220 8.05 15.17 28.24
C ILE A 220 6.83 15.78 27.55
N MET A 221 5.76 16.05 28.31
CA MET A 221 4.57 16.75 27.80
C MET A 221 4.89 18.14 27.25
N ARG A 222 5.76 18.89 27.93
CA ARG A 222 6.20 20.21 27.46
C ARG A 222 7.02 20.10 26.18
N ALA A 223 7.95 19.15 26.13
CA ALA A 223 8.84 18.97 24.99
C ALA A 223 8.13 18.35 23.76
N PHE A 224 7.22 17.40 23.96
CA PHE A 224 6.66 16.58 22.87
C PHE A 224 5.14 16.45 22.87
N GLY A 225 4.41 17.10 23.79
CA GLY A 225 2.97 16.88 23.96
C GLY A 225 2.14 17.15 22.71
N SER A 226 2.56 18.08 21.86
CA SER A 226 1.94 18.41 20.55
C SER A 226 2.33 17.46 19.41
N SER A 227 3.27 16.55 19.63
CA SER A 227 3.74 15.60 18.61
C SER A 227 2.61 14.67 18.21
N LYS A 228 2.47 14.42 16.91
CA LYS A 228 1.49 13.48 16.38
C LYS A 228 1.94 12.05 16.66
N VAL A 229 1.02 11.24 17.17
CA VAL A 229 1.22 9.79 17.28
C VAL A 229 0.85 9.15 15.94
N ARG A 230 1.64 8.19 15.47
CA ARG A 230 1.35 7.39 14.27
C ARG A 230 0.80 6.03 14.65
N LYS A 231 -0.06 5.45 13.81
CA LYS A 231 -0.46 4.03 13.93
C LYS A 231 0.64 3.18 13.29
N GLY A 232 1.37 2.41 14.08
CA GLY A 232 2.51 1.59 13.64
C GLY A 232 2.14 0.17 13.20
N GLY A 233 0.95 -0.30 13.54
CA GLY A 233 0.47 -1.61 13.13
C GLY A 233 -0.81 -2.02 13.86
N PRO A 234 -1.34 -3.21 13.53
CA PRO A 234 -2.61 -3.70 14.06
C PRO A 234 -2.52 -4.13 15.52
N LEU A 235 -1.34 -4.54 15.99
CA LEU A 235 -1.15 -4.98 17.36
C LEU A 235 -0.98 -3.75 18.25
N ARG A 236 -1.95 -3.49 19.13
CA ARG A 236 -1.89 -2.39 20.10
C ARG A 236 -0.82 -2.67 21.14
N THR A 237 -0.08 -1.63 21.52
CA THR A 237 0.94 -1.67 22.58
C THR A 237 0.48 -0.83 23.76
N GLU A 238 0.87 -1.21 24.98
CA GLU A 238 0.61 -0.40 26.18
C GLU A 238 1.47 0.88 26.23
N HIS A 239 2.62 0.84 25.55
CA HIS A 239 3.58 1.92 25.50
C HIS A 239 3.75 2.43 24.06
N ALA A 240 4.17 3.69 23.95
CA ALA A 240 4.56 4.27 22.67
C ALA A 240 5.89 3.66 22.23
N GLU A 241 5.93 3.17 21.00
CA GLU A 241 7.18 2.84 20.32
C GLU A 241 7.75 4.11 19.73
N ILE A 242 9.07 4.25 19.76
CA ILE A 242 9.73 5.52 19.38
C ILE A 242 10.83 5.24 18.38
N LEU A 243 10.84 6.03 17.30
CA LEU A 243 11.92 6.04 16.31
C LEU A 243 12.62 7.40 16.30
N HIS A 244 13.95 7.40 16.22
CA HIS A 244 14.77 8.61 16.03
C HIS A 244 16.07 8.29 15.29
N SER A 245 16.79 9.34 14.86
CA SER A 245 18.05 9.23 14.12
C SER A 245 19.26 9.78 14.87
N ARG A 246 19.13 10.01 16.18
CA ARG A 246 20.13 10.65 17.05
C ARG A 246 20.69 9.69 18.09
N GLU A 247 21.96 9.35 17.98
CA GLU A 247 22.62 8.40 18.89
C GLU A 247 22.62 8.89 20.35
N GLU A 248 22.70 10.21 20.56
CA GLU A 248 22.70 10.82 21.89
C GLU A 248 21.39 10.61 22.66
N PHE A 249 20.30 10.21 22.00
CA PHE A 249 19.03 9.90 22.66
C PHE A 249 18.95 8.45 23.16
N GLY A 250 19.98 7.61 22.93
CA GLY A 250 19.98 6.21 23.34
C GLY A 250 19.14 5.31 22.43
N GLY A 251 18.52 4.27 23.00
CA GLY A 251 17.76 3.28 22.25
C GLY A 251 18.62 2.19 21.59
N GLU A 252 17.94 1.23 20.96
CA GLU A 252 18.59 0.16 20.21
C GLU A 252 18.79 0.56 18.76
N ARG A 253 20.01 0.44 18.26
CA ARG A 253 20.35 0.77 16.89
C ARG A 253 19.86 -0.31 15.92
N VAL A 254 19.12 0.10 14.89
CA VAL A 254 18.71 -0.79 13.80
C VAL A 254 19.92 -1.11 12.93
N ILE A 255 20.42 -2.34 13.00
CA ILE A 255 21.54 -2.80 12.20
C ILE A 255 21.07 -3.10 10.78
N THR A 256 21.53 -2.31 9.80
CA THR A 256 21.11 -2.44 8.40
C THR A 256 22.28 -2.41 7.43
N GLY A 257 22.17 -3.16 6.33
CA GLY A 257 23.07 -3.11 5.19
C GLY A 257 22.61 -2.17 4.06
N ASN A 258 21.66 -1.27 4.34
CA ASN A 258 21.12 -0.35 3.33
C ASN A 258 22.11 0.73 2.88
N PHE A 259 23.10 1.05 3.71
CA PHE A 259 24.08 2.12 3.47
C PHE A 259 25.49 1.55 3.36
N ARG A 260 26.38 2.30 2.71
CA ARG A 260 27.77 1.86 2.50
C ARG A 260 28.59 1.97 3.77
N SER A 261 28.25 2.93 4.63
CA SER A 261 28.84 3.07 5.96
C SER A 261 27.75 3.10 7.04
N PRO A 262 27.95 2.43 8.18
CA PRO A 262 27.12 2.64 9.36
C PRO A 262 27.02 4.12 9.77
N THR A 263 28.00 4.97 9.44
CA THR A 263 27.98 6.37 9.89
C THR A 263 27.17 7.30 8.98
N GLU A 264 26.66 6.83 7.83
CA GLU A 264 25.91 7.68 6.88
C GLU A 264 24.51 8.05 7.38
N GLU A 265 23.76 7.06 7.86
CA GLU A 265 22.44 7.23 8.44
C GLU A 265 22.25 6.23 9.58
N SER A 266 21.49 6.61 10.60
CA SER A 266 21.14 5.73 11.71
C SER A 266 19.68 5.86 12.06
N LEU A 267 19.09 4.73 12.43
CA LEU A 267 17.75 4.61 12.97
C LEU A 267 17.84 3.85 14.28
N PHE A 268 17.15 4.36 15.29
CA PHE A 268 17.10 3.78 16.62
C PHE A 268 15.64 3.50 17.00
N VAL A 269 15.44 2.42 17.76
CA VAL A 269 14.16 2.03 18.35
C VAL A 269 14.24 2.20 19.86
N GLY A 270 13.20 2.80 20.44
CA GLY A 270 13.24 3.25 21.82
C GLY A 270 13.97 4.58 21.95
N VAL A 271 13.95 5.17 23.15
CA VAL A 271 14.59 6.47 23.40
C VAL A 271 14.73 6.69 24.91
N ASP A 272 15.76 7.42 25.34
CA ASP A 272 15.76 8.14 26.60
C ASP A 272 15.01 9.47 26.42
N LEU A 273 13.72 9.44 26.78
CA LEU A 273 12.82 10.59 26.64
C LEU A 273 13.30 11.82 27.42
N GLU A 274 13.95 11.64 28.56
CA GLU A 274 14.42 12.77 29.38
C GLU A 274 15.59 13.48 28.71
N THR A 275 16.51 12.70 28.12
CA THR A 275 17.64 13.24 27.34
C THR A 275 17.15 13.94 26.07
N ALA A 276 16.21 13.32 25.33
CA ALA A 276 15.61 13.93 24.16
C ALA A 276 14.85 15.22 24.51
N ALA A 277 14.07 15.23 25.60
CA ALA A 277 13.33 16.42 26.04
C ALA A 277 14.26 17.56 26.42
N LYS A 278 15.37 17.28 27.12
CA LYS A 278 16.40 18.29 27.44
C LYS A 278 17.01 18.91 26.19
N ALA A 279 17.34 18.09 25.17
CA ALA A 279 17.90 18.58 23.92
C ALA A 279 16.92 19.48 23.16
N VAL A 280 15.62 19.14 23.17
CA VAL A 280 14.57 19.99 22.59
C VAL A 280 14.39 21.29 23.36
N GLU A 281 14.39 21.25 24.70
CA GLU A 281 14.30 22.45 25.55
C GLU A 281 15.46 23.43 25.34
N LYS A 282 16.65 22.91 24.99
CA LYS A 282 17.85 23.71 24.68
C LYS A 282 17.96 24.14 23.22
N GLU A 283 16.97 23.80 22.38
CA GLU A 283 16.98 24.04 20.94
C GLU A 283 18.13 23.33 20.18
N GLU A 284 18.77 22.33 20.80
CA GLU A 284 19.80 21.47 20.20
C GLU A 284 19.18 20.38 19.31
N ALA A 285 17.89 20.09 19.52
CA ALA A 285 17.10 19.15 18.74
C ALA A 285 15.69 19.66 18.45
N LYS A 286 15.08 19.11 17.40
CA LYS A 286 13.70 19.43 17.03
C LYS A 286 12.76 18.35 17.55
N GLN A 287 11.52 18.74 17.86
CA GLN A 287 10.45 17.78 18.16
C GLN A 287 10.27 16.73 17.05
N THR A 288 10.53 17.11 15.80
CA THR A 288 10.43 16.25 14.61
C THR A 288 11.54 15.20 14.50
N ASP A 289 12.59 15.29 15.32
CA ASP A 289 13.68 14.30 15.34
C ASP A 289 13.26 13.02 16.09
N VAL A 290 12.08 13.04 16.74
CA VAL A 290 11.49 11.93 17.49
C VAL A 290 10.11 11.61 16.91
N MET A 291 9.91 10.36 16.52
CA MET A 291 8.63 9.85 16.04
C MET A 291 7.98 8.96 17.10
N PHE A 292 6.75 9.29 17.49
CA PHE A 292 5.93 8.48 18.38
C PHE A 292 4.97 7.59 17.60
N ILE A 293 4.95 6.31 17.96
CA ILE A 293 4.21 5.25 17.27
C ILE A 293 3.37 4.48 18.29
N ASN A 294 2.13 4.20 17.94
CA ASN A 294 1.24 3.33 18.69
C ASN A 294 0.98 2.06 17.88
N GLY A 295 1.35 0.92 18.46
CA GLY A 295 1.21 -0.39 17.85
C GLY A 295 2.35 -0.79 16.92
N ILE A 296 2.40 -2.08 16.62
CA ILE A 296 3.50 -2.72 15.89
C ILE A 296 2.96 -3.65 14.81
N SER A 297 3.72 -3.79 13.73
CA SER A 297 3.51 -4.83 12.73
C SER A 297 4.55 -5.92 12.96
N SER A 298 4.09 -7.14 13.26
CA SER A 298 4.95 -8.29 13.46
C SER A 298 4.52 -9.44 12.56
N TRP A 299 5.50 -10.23 12.15
CA TRP A 299 5.33 -11.43 11.37
C TRP A 299 6.02 -12.58 12.08
N ILE A 300 5.31 -13.70 12.21
CA ILE A 300 5.93 -14.95 12.64
C ILE A 300 6.92 -15.45 11.57
N PRO A 301 7.87 -16.33 11.91
CA PRO A 301 8.83 -16.87 10.95
C PRO A 301 8.17 -17.40 9.67
N GLY A 302 8.66 -16.95 8.50
CA GLY A 302 8.16 -17.38 7.19
C GLY A 302 6.90 -16.68 6.69
N GLN A 303 6.19 -15.94 7.56
CA GLN A 303 4.94 -15.28 7.17
C GLN A 303 5.21 -14.12 6.21
N LEU A 304 6.19 -13.26 6.49
CA LEU A 304 6.52 -12.14 5.63
C LEU A 304 6.97 -12.62 4.25
N GLU A 305 7.80 -13.65 4.19
CA GLU A 305 8.25 -14.28 2.95
C GLU A 305 7.06 -14.83 2.15
N SER A 306 6.10 -15.46 2.82
CA SER A 306 4.86 -15.91 2.19
C SER A 306 4.03 -14.74 1.62
N GLU A 307 3.95 -13.61 2.33
CA GLU A 307 3.28 -12.40 1.86
C GLU A 307 4.00 -11.74 0.69
N MET A 308 5.34 -11.71 0.70
CA MET A 308 6.16 -11.28 -0.43
C MET A 308 5.92 -12.14 -1.67
N GLN A 309 5.85 -13.47 -1.49
CA GLN A 309 5.51 -14.42 -2.56
C GLN A 309 4.10 -14.19 -3.10
N ARG A 310 3.11 -13.88 -2.23
CA ARG A 310 1.76 -13.51 -2.64
C ARG A 310 1.67 -12.17 -3.37
N GLY A 311 2.73 -11.35 -3.33
CA GLY A 311 2.76 -10.02 -3.94
C GLY A 311 2.09 -8.93 -3.11
N THR A 312 1.92 -9.16 -1.81
CA THR A 312 1.33 -8.21 -0.86
C THR A 312 2.24 -6.99 -0.65
N TRP A 313 3.56 -7.21 -0.68
CA TRP A 313 4.57 -6.21 -0.33
C TRP A 313 5.61 -6.05 -1.44
N VAL A 314 6.06 -4.82 -1.62
CA VAL A 314 7.22 -4.45 -2.45
C VAL A 314 8.33 -4.00 -1.51
N ALA A 315 9.40 -4.77 -1.42
CA ALA A 315 10.54 -4.44 -0.57
C ALA A 315 11.46 -3.44 -1.27
N VAL A 316 11.80 -2.35 -0.58
CA VAL A 316 12.62 -1.26 -1.13
C VAL A 316 13.71 -0.82 -0.15
N LYS A 317 14.86 -0.48 -0.72
CA LYS A 317 15.91 0.29 -0.06
C LYS A 317 15.61 1.76 -0.27
N ALA A 318 15.57 2.53 0.82
CA ALA A 318 15.38 3.97 0.81
C ALA A 318 16.10 4.60 2.03
N PRO A 319 16.36 5.91 2.02
CA PRO A 319 16.87 6.63 3.18
C PRO A 319 16.07 6.37 4.46
N LEU A 320 16.75 6.07 5.57
CA LEU A 320 16.14 5.83 6.88
C LEU A 320 15.52 7.11 7.45
N SER A 321 15.94 8.28 6.97
CA SER A 321 15.29 9.55 7.32
C SER A 321 13.78 9.53 7.05
N PHE A 322 13.31 8.77 6.05
CA PHE A 322 11.89 8.59 5.77
C PHE A 322 11.13 7.83 6.87
N ALA A 323 11.83 7.05 7.70
CA ALA A 323 11.22 6.38 8.84
C ALA A 323 10.94 7.34 10.02
N VAL A 324 11.71 8.42 10.17
CA VAL A 324 11.56 9.39 11.28
C VAL A 324 10.75 10.61 10.86
N ASN A 325 10.94 11.08 9.63
CA ASN A 325 10.22 12.22 9.08
C ASN A 325 9.61 11.88 7.71
N PRO A 326 8.57 11.03 7.67
CA PRO A 326 7.89 10.66 6.45
C PRO A 326 7.11 11.83 5.88
N GLU A 327 7.18 11.99 4.57
CA GLU A 327 6.32 12.92 3.84
C GLU A 327 4.86 12.49 3.88
N LYS A 328 3.96 13.43 3.57
CA LYS A 328 2.51 13.18 3.59
C LYS A 328 2.10 12.02 2.69
N ASP A 329 2.71 11.91 1.52
CA ASP A 329 2.37 10.94 0.48
C ASP A 329 3.52 9.95 0.21
N LEU A 330 4.31 9.60 1.24
CA LEU A 330 5.53 8.79 1.15
C LEU A 330 5.36 7.49 0.34
N TRP A 331 4.21 6.80 0.46
CA TRP A 331 3.96 5.58 -0.31
C TRP A 331 3.96 5.85 -1.82
N SER A 332 3.25 6.91 -2.24
CA SER A 332 3.15 7.30 -3.65
C SER A 332 4.50 7.79 -4.17
N GLU A 333 5.24 8.53 -3.36
CA GLU A 333 6.58 8.99 -3.68
C GLU A 333 7.53 7.81 -3.93
N LEU A 334 7.65 6.87 -2.98
CA LEU A 334 8.53 5.71 -3.09
C LEU A 334 8.15 4.82 -4.29
N MET A 335 6.85 4.56 -4.51
CA MET A 335 6.37 3.83 -5.69
C MET A 335 6.70 4.58 -6.99
N GLY A 336 6.57 5.91 -7.00
CA GLY A 336 6.92 6.78 -8.12
C GLY A 336 8.40 6.68 -8.49
N HIS A 337 9.29 6.67 -7.50
CA HIS A 337 10.73 6.56 -7.72
C HIS A 337 11.20 5.21 -8.25
N LEU A 338 10.47 4.13 -7.98
CA LEU A 338 10.73 2.83 -8.61
C LEU A 338 10.50 2.87 -10.14
N GLY A 339 9.68 3.81 -10.61
CA GLY A 339 9.41 4.03 -12.02
C GLY A 339 8.59 2.90 -12.68
N GLY A 340 8.41 3.03 -13.99
CA GLY A 340 7.74 2.01 -14.81
C GLY A 340 6.31 1.75 -14.35
N GLU A 341 5.98 0.50 -14.07
CA GLU A 341 4.63 0.13 -13.63
C GLU A 341 4.31 0.56 -12.20
N TYR A 342 5.31 0.65 -11.32
CA TYR A 342 5.12 1.13 -9.94
C TYR A 342 4.73 2.61 -9.91
N GLU A 343 5.25 3.42 -10.84
CA GLU A 343 4.83 4.80 -11.02
C GLU A 343 3.34 4.90 -11.36
N ALA A 344 2.82 3.99 -12.19
CA ALA A 344 1.38 3.94 -12.46
C ALA A 344 0.58 3.57 -11.21
N PHE A 345 1.10 2.67 -10.35
CA PHE A 345 0.45 2.31 -9.08
C PHE A 345 0.37 3.52 -8.15
N SER A 346 1.42 4.34 -8.09
CA SER A 346 1.46 5.55 -7.25
C SER A 346 0.35 6.55 -7.57
N ARG A 347 -0.09 6.59 -8.84
CA ARG A 347 -1.11 7.50 -9.36
C ARG A 347 -2.52 6.96 -9.31
N MET A 348 -2.70 5.72 -8.86
CA MET A 348 -4.04 5.17 -8.68
C MET A 348 -4.83 6.04 -7.70
N PRO A 349 -6.17 6.11 -7.80
CA PRO A 349 -6.99 6.67 -6.76
C PRO A 349 -6.92 5.80 -5.48
N VAL A 350 -7.11 6.42 -4.32
CA VAL A 350 -7.29 5.67 -3.07
C VAL A 350 -8.65 5.00 -3.14
N ILE A 351 -8.68 3.68 -3.07
CA ILE A 351 -9.94 2.92 -3.00
C ILE A 351 -10.31 2.85 -1.53
N HIS A 352 -11.37 3.57 -1.16
CA HIS A 352 -12.02 3.38 0.12
C HIS A 352 -13.06 2.28 -0.06
N GLU A 353 -12.86 1.13 0.59
CA GLU A 353 -14.02 0.30 0.91
C GLU A 353 -14.80 1.09 1.97
N GLU A 354 -16.08 1.36 1.73
CA GLU A 354 -16.96 1.89 2.77
C GLU A 354 -16.87 0.89 3.93
N GLU A 355 -16.18 1.27 5.00
CA GLU A 355 -16.33 0.60 6.28
C GLU A 355 -17.80 0.79 6.61
N PHE A 356 -18.59 -0.29 6.51
CA PHE A 356 -19.85 -0.34 7.23
C PHE A 356 -19.44 -0.19 8.68
N ASP A 357 -19.56 1.03 9.20
CA ASP A 357 -19.56 1.27 10.63
C ASP A 357 -20.65 0.33 11.16
N GLU A 358 -20.25 -0.79 11.75
CA GLU A 358 -21.07 -1.47 12.74
C GLU A 358 -21.22 -0.42 13.84
N GLU A 359 -22.21 0.46 13.68
CA GLU A 359 -22.72 1.26 14.79
C GLU A 359 -22.94 0.26 15.92
N ASP A 360 -22.28 0.54 17.04
CA ASP A 360 -22.54 -0.12 18.31
C ASP A 360 -24.04 0.01 18.61
N ASP A 361 -24.85 -0.93 18.12
CA ASP A 361 -26.15 -1.29 18.68
C ASP A 361 -25.87 -1.94 20.04
N PHE A 362 -25.34 -1.11 20.95
CA PHE A 362 -25.40 -1.35 22.37
C PHE A 362 -26.87 -1.22 22.73
N PHE A 363 -27.49 -2.37 22.96
CA PHE A 363 -28.80 -2.49 23.59
C PHE A 363 -28.79 -1.66 24.89
N ASP A 364 -29.41 -0.49 24.88
CA ASP A 364 -29.99 0.11 26.07
C ASP A 364 -31.23 -0.74 26.45
N ASP A 365 -30.99 -1.93 27.00
CA ASP A 365 -31.98 -2.65 27.81
C ASP A 365 -31.84 -2.16 29.27
N ASP A 366 -32.24 -0.92 29.51
CA ASP A 366 -32.60 -0.42 30.83
C ASP A 366 -34.03 0.12 30.73
N ASP A 367 -35.02 -0.77 30.79
CA ASP A 367 -36.36 -0.39 31.22
C ASP A 367 -37.06 -1.52 32.02
N GLU A 368 -37.30 -1.16 33.28
CA GLU A 368 -38.37 -1.57 34.20
C GLU A 368 -38.52 -3.02 34.68
N GLY A 369 -38.38 -3.16 36.01
CA GLY A 369 -38.86 -4.32 36.76
C GLY A 369 -38.67 -4.22 38.28
N ASP A 370 -39.07 -3.08 38.88
CA ASP A 370 -39.28 -2.98 40.33
C ASP A 370 -40.28 -4.05 40.79
N PHE A 371 -39.79 -5.08 41.49
CA PHE A 371 -40.63 -5.96 42.30
C PHE A 371 -40.49 -5.56 43.77
N GLU A 372 -41.45 -4.77 44.25
CA GLU A 372 -41.71 -4.56 45.67
C GLU A 372 -42.18 -5.89 46.30
N GLU A 373 -41.38 -6.45 47.22
CA GLU A 373 -41.88 -7.35 48.26
C GLU A 373 -42.51 -6.51 49.38
N ARG A 374 -43.85 -6.46 49.44
CA ARG A 374 -44.58 -6.24 50.69
C ARG A 374 -45.84 -7.09 50.76
N SER A 375 -45.81 -7.97 51.77
CA SER A 375 -46.90 -8.64 52.51
C SER A 375 -47.54 -9.88 51.89
#